data_AF-U6D971-F1
#
_entry.id   AF-U6D971-F1
#
_cell.length_a   1.000
_cell.length_b   1.000
_cell.length_c   1.000
_cell.angle_alpha   90.00
_cell.angle_beta   90.00
_cell.angle_gamma   90.00
#
_symmetry.space_group_name_H-M   'P 1'
#
loop_
_entity.id
_entity.type
_entity.pdbx_description
1 polymer ?
#
loop_
_entity_poly.entity_id
_entity_poly.type
_entity_poly.pdbx_seq_one_letter_code
_entity_poly.pdbx_strand_id
1 'polypeptide(L)'
;GWSQLAAMHCVMLPDLLGLDKFRPPLLEMLARRWQDRCLEVREAAQALLLAELRRIEQAGRKEAIDAWAPYLPQYMDHVISPGVSAEAMQTISTAPDTLGPEAKVQEEEHDLADDDITTGCLSSIPQMKKISTSYEERRKQATAIVLLGVIGAEFGAEIEPPKLLTRPRSSSQIPEGFGLTSGGSNYSLARHTCKALTFLLLQPPSPKLPPHSTIRRTAIDLIGRGFTVWEPYMDVSAVLMGLLELCADAEKQLANITMGLPLSPAADSARSARHALSLIATARPPAFITTIAKEVHRHTALAANTQSQQNMHTTTLARAKGEILRVIEILIEKMPTDVVDLLVEVMDIIMYCLEGSLVKKKGLQECFPAICRFYMVSYYERNHRIAVGARHGSVALYDIRTGKCQTIHGHKGPITAVAFAPDGRYLATYSNTDSHISFWQMNTSLLGSIGMLNSAPQLRCIKTYQVPPVQPASPGSHNALRLARLIWTSNRNVILMAHDGKEHRFMV
;
A
#
# COMPACT_ATOMS: atom_id res chain seq x y z
N GLY A 1 -27.95 16.26 15.87
CA GLY A 1 -26.54 16.36 15.48
C GLY A 1 -26.11 15.08 14.80
N TRP A 2 -25.04 15.11 14.00
CA TRP A 2 -24.47 13.90 13.40
C TRP A 2 -23.67 13.15 14.47
N SER A 3 -24.05 11.92 14.75
CA SER A 3 -23.32 10.99 15.63
C SER A 3 -23.39 9.62 15.01
N GLN A 4 -22.28 8.89 14.98
CA GLN A 4 -22.25 7.54 14.43
C GLN A 4 -23.27 6.63 15.12
N LEU A 5 -23.40 6.72 16.45
CA LEU A 5 -24.37 5.93 17.20
C LEU A 5 -25.81 6.25 16.78
N ALA A 6 -26.15 7.55 16.70
CA ALA A 6 -27.48 7.97 16.24
C ALA A 6 -27.74 7.57 14.78
N ALA A 7 -26.72 7.66 13.92
CA ALA A 7 -26.81 7.23 12.53
C ALA A 7 -27.05 5.72 12.41
N MET A 8 -26.40 4.89 13.24
CA MET A 8 -26.66 3.45 13.28
C MET A 8 -28.08 3.12 13.73
N HIS A 9 -28.66 3.88 14.66
CA HIS A 9 -30.09 3.76 14.97
C HIS A 9 -30.98 4.19 13.79
N CYS A 10 -30.61 5.24 13.06
CA CYS A 10 -31.33 5.70 11.88
C CYS A 10 -31.30 4.67 10.73
N VAL A 11 -30.25 3.87 10.60
CA VAL A 11 -30.17 2.78 9.59
C VAL A 11 -31.31 1.78 9.75
N MET A 12 -31.80 1.54 10.98
CA MET A 12 -32.88 0.60 11.26
C MET A 12 -34.28 1.18 11.07
N LEU A 13 -34.42 2.52 11.02
CA LEU A 13 -35.73 3.18 10.95
C LEU A 13 -36.60 2.77 9.77
N PRO A 14 -36.07 2.57 8.54
CA PRO A 14 -36.94 2.23 7.43
C PRO A 14 -37.50 0.80 7.56
N ASP A 15 -36.75 -0.11 8.20
CA ASP A 15 -37.20 -1.48 8.46
C ASP A 15 -38.27 -1.51 9.57
N LEU A 16 -38.19 -0.59 10.53
CA LEU A 16 -39.15 -0.46 11.64
C LEU A 16 -40.42 0.30 11.26
N LEU A 17 -40.32 1.31 10.39
CA LEU A 17 -41.43 2.20 10.03
C LEU A 17 -42.13 1.83 8.73
N GLY A 18 -41.43 1.10 7.84
CA GLY A 18 -41.85 0.87 6.45
C GLY A 18 -41.57 2.07 5.55
N LEU A 19 -41.28 1.81 4.27
CA LEU A 19 -40.93 2.83 3.27
C LEU A 19 -42.07 3.81 2.96
N ASP A 20 -43.32 3.44 3.24
CA ASP A 20 -44.49 4.31 3.04
C ASP A 20 -44.52 5.50 4.02
N LYS A 21 -43.86 5.36 5.17
CA LYS A 21 -43.83 6.37 6.25
C LYS A 21 -42.45 7.00 6.43
N PHE A 22 -41.42 6.42 5.82
CA PHE A 22 -40.05 6.88 5.93
C PHE A 22 -39.51 7.31 4.57
N ARG A 23 -39.17 8.60 4.45
CA ARG A 23 -38.50 9.11 3.25
C ARG A 23 -36.98 8.95 3.41
N PRO A 24 -36.30 8.18 2.53
CA PRO A 24 -34.87 7.96 2.65
C PRO A 24 -34.07 9.24 2.41
N PRO A 25 -32.89 9.37 3.04
CA PRO A 25 -32.00 10.50 2.81
C PRO A 25 -31.48 10.50 1.37
N LEU A 26 -31.26 11.70 0.83
CA LEU A 26 -30.70 11.87 -0.51
C LEU A 26 -29.26 11.38 -0.59
N LEU A 27 -28.93 10.51 -1.55
CA LEU A 27 -27.59 9.93 -1.71
C LEU A 27 -26.52 11.01 -1.92
N GLU A 28 -26.84 12.05 -2.68
CA GLU A 28 -25.94 13.18 -2.94
C GLU A 28 -25.65 14.03 -1.70
N MET A 29 -26.61 14.13 -0.78
CA MET A 29 -26.39 14.81 0.50
C MET A 29 -25.41 14.02 1.36
N LEU A 30 -25.59 12.70 1.43
CA LEU A 30 -24.69 11.81 2.17
C LEU A 30 -23.29 11.77 1.55
N ALA A 31 -23.18 11.75 0.22
CA ALA A 31 -21.90 11.82 -0.50
C ALA A 31 -21.16 13.15 -0.24
N ARG A 32 -21.87 14.26 -0.05
CA ARG A 32 -21.25 15.53 0.38
C ARG A 32 -20.76 15.44 1.82
N ARG A 33 -21.54 14.84 2.72
CA ARG A 33 -21.17 14.67 4.13
C ARG A 33 -20.07 13.62 4.36
N TRP A 34 -19.84 12.71 3.41
CA TRP A 34 -18.66 11.84 3.38
C TRP A 34 -17.35 12.65 3.32
N GLN A 35 -17.39 13.85 2.76
CA GLN A 35 -16.24 14.75 2.64
C GLN A 35 -16.07 15.67 3.85
N ASP A 36 -16.98 15.66 4.83
CA ASP A 36 -17.02 16.65 5.93
C ASP A 36 -15.69 16.73 6.71
N ARG A 37 -15.35 17.92 7.24
CA ARG A 37 -14.12 18.12 8.02
C ARG A 37 -14.20 17.39 9.37
N CYS A 38 -15.40 17.30 9.94
CA CYS A 38 -15.65 16.59 11.20
C CYS A 38 -15.68 15.07 10.96
N LEU A 39 -14.88 14.34 11.74
CA LEU A 39 -14.76 12.88 11.61
C LEU A 39 -16.10 12.18 11.92
N GLU A 40 -16.79 12.64 12.96
CA GLU A 40 -18.07 12.08 13.42
C GLU A 40 -19.18 12.26 12.39
N VAL A 41 -19.21 13.42 11.71
CA VAL A 41 -20.14 13.68 10.60
C VAL A 41 -19.84 12.74 9.45
N ARG A 42 -18.56 12.55 9.11
CA ARG A 42 -18.16 11.62 8.05
C ARG A 42 -18.54 10.19 8.38
N GLU A 43 -18.19 9.67 9.54
CA GLU A 43 -18.47 8.28 9.94
C GLU A 43 -19.98 8.00 9.96
N ALA A 44 -20.78 8.96 10.41
CA ALA A 44 -22.24 8.88 10.33
C ALA A 44 -22.75 8.88 8.87
N ALA A 45 -22.24 9.78 8.02
CA ALA A 45 -22.60 9.82 6.60
C ALA A 45 -22.18 8.55 5.85
N GLN A 46 -21.03 7.99 6.20
CA GLN A 46 -20.53 6.72 5.67
C GLN A 46 -21.47 5.57 5.98
N ALA A 47 -21.85 5.42 7.25
CA ALA A 47 -22.76 4.37 7.68
C ALA A 47 -24.13 4.47 6.97
N LEU A 48 -24.69 5.68 6.88
CA LEU A 48 -25.98 5.91 6.23
C LEU A 48 -25.91 5.68 4.72
N LEU A 49 -24.89 6.20 4.04
CA LEU A 49 -24.79 6.04 2.58
C LEU A 49 -24.64 4.57 2.20
N LEU A 50 -23.80 3.81 2.90
CA LEU A 50 -23.61 2.39 2.64
C LEU A 50 -24.87 1.59 2.93
N ALA A 51 -25.62 1.93 3.99
CA ALA A 51 -26.89 1.29 4.29
C ALA A 51 -27.94 1.54 3.20
N GLU A 52 -28.09 2.79 2.74
CA GLU A 52 -29.04 3.12 1.68
C GLU A 52 -28.64 2.51 0.33
N LEU A 53 -27.35 2.49 -0.02
CA LEU A 53 -26.87 1.83 -1.24
C LEU A 53 -27.11 0.31 -1.23
N ARG A 54 -27.08 -0.34 -0.05
CA ARG A 54 -27.49 -1.76 0.10
C ARG A 54 -29.00 -1.90 -0.09
N ARG A 55 -29.78 -1.01 0.51
CA ARG A 55 -31.25 -1.01 0.50
C ARG A 55 -31.86 -0.84 -0.89
N ILE A 56 -31.30 0.05 -1.73
CA ILE A 56 -31.80 0.29 -3.10
C ILE A 56 -31.42 -0.81 -4.11
N GLU A 57 -30.66 -1.81 -3.65
CA GLU A 57 -30.20 -2.97 -4.43
C GLU A 57 -29.47 -2.59 -5.74
N GLN A 58 -29.22 -3.57 -6.60
CA GLN A 58 -28.44 -3.37 -7.82
C GLN A 58 -29.12 -2.41 -8.80
N ALA A 59 -30.45 -2.46 -8.91
CA ALA A 59 -31.23 -1.63 -9.82
C ALA A 59 -31.14 -0.14 -9.45
N GLY A 60 -31.34 0.21 -8.17
CA GLY A 60 -31.21 1.59 -7.71
C GLY A 60 -29.77 2.10 -7.76
N ARG A 61 -28.77 1.23 -7.52
CA ARG A 61 -27.35 1.60 -7.72
C ARG A 61 -27.06 1.92 -9.18
N LYS A 62 -27.64 1.19 -10.13
CA LYS A 62 -27.51 1.48 -11.57
C LYS A 62 -28.14 2.82 -11.96
N GLU A 63 -29.33 3.12 -11.46
CA GLU A 63 -29.97 4.43 -11.69
C GLU A 63 -29.11 5.58 -11.13
N ALA A 64 -28.55 5.42 -9.93
CA ALA A 64 -27.64 6.39 -9.35
C ALA A 64 -26.36 6.57 -10.20
N ILE A 65 -25.82 5.48 -10.75
CA ILE A 65 -24.69 5.53 -11.69
C ILE A 65 -25.06 6.32 -12.93
N ASP A 66 -26.17 5.99 -13.59
CA ASP A 66 -26.60 6.62 -14.84
C ASP A 66 -26.86 8.13 -14.63
N ALA A 67 -27.39 8.52 -13.47
CA ALA A 67 -27.63 9.90 -13.12
C ALA A 67 -26.34 10.70 -12.85
N TRP A 68 -25.31 10.08 -12.26
CA TRP A 68 -24.11 10.79 -11.80
C TRP A 68 -22.87 10.63 -12.68
N ALA A 69 -22.78 9.57 -13.50
CA ALA A 69 -21.67 9.34 -14.42
C ALA A 69 -21.37 10.51 -15.38
N PRO A 70 -22.37 11.22 -15.95
CA PRO A 70 -22.11 12.36 -16.84
C PRO A 70 -21.31 13.51 -16.21
N TYR A 71 -21.30 13.61 -14.87
CA TYR A 71 -20.60 14.65 -14.13
C TYR A 71 -19.14 14.31 -13.79
N LEU A 72 -18.64 13.13 -14.18
CA LEU A 72 -17.23 12.79 -14.02
C LEU A 72 -16.33 13.66 -14.92
N PRO A 73 -15.09 13.98 -14.48
CA PRO A 73 -14.14 14.73 -15.30
C PRO A 73 -13.82 14.01 -16.62
N GLN A 74 -14.01 14.69 -17.76
CA GLN A 74 -13.78 14.14 -19.11
C GLN A 74 -12.35 14.38 -19.65
N TYR A 75 -11.61 15.37 -19.14
CA TYR A 75 -10.32 15.81 -19.70
C TYR A 75 -9.10 14.93 -19.31
N MET A 76 -9.32 13.76 -18.72
CA MET A 76 -8.25 12.93 -18.12
C MET A 76 -7.58 11.96 -19.11
N ASP A 77 -7.77 12.17 -20.41
CA ASP A 77 -7.18 11.34 -21.47
C ASP A 77 -5.87 11.89 -22.06
N HIS A 78 -5.46 13.12 -21.70
CA HIS A 78 -4.27 13.75 -22.31
C HIS A 78 -2.98 13.71 -21.49
N VAL A 79 -2.95 13.13 -20.29
CA VAL A 79 -1.80 13.27 -19.35
C VAL A 79 -0.92 12.02 -19.22
N ILE A 80 -1.23 10.91 -19.91
CA ILE A 80 -0.43 9.69 -19.77
C ILE A 80 0.13 9.24 -21.13
N SER A 81 1.11 10.01 -21.61
CA SER A 81 2.19 9.47 -22.44
C SER A 81 3.47 9.53 -21.60
N PRO A 82 4.17 8.40 -21.36
CA PRO A 82 5.36 8.38 -20.53
C PRO A 82 6.55 8.93 -21.32
N GLY A 83 7.19 9.96 -20.78
CA GLY A 83 8.52 10.39 -21.20
C GLY A 83 8.56 11.75 -21.90
N VAL A 84 8.47 12.83 -21.12
CA VAL A 84 9.21 14.06 -21.46
C VAL A 84 9.69 14.71 -20.16
N SER A 85 10.99 14.86 -20.03
CA SER A 85 11.71 15.52 -18.95
C SER A 85 11.30 17.01 -18.85
N ALA A 86 11.39 17.55 -17.64
CA ALA A 86 10.95 18.89 -17.24
C ALA A 86 11.79 20.07 -17.77
N GLU A 87 12.33 20.02 -19.00
CA GLU A 87 13.25 21.05 -19.52
C GLU A 87 12.75 21.83 -20.73
N ALA A 88 11.56 21.56 -21.27
CA ALA A 88 11.03 22.29 -22.43
C ALA A 88 9.86 23.20 -22.06
N MET A 89 10.08 24.19 -21.19
CA MET A 89 9.18 25.35 -21.07
C MET A 89 9.93 26.63 -20.68
N GLN A 90 11.06 26.88 -21.33
CA GLN A 90 11.69 28.19 -21.36
C GLN A 90 11.96 28.57 -22.81
N THR A 91 11.02 29.31 -23.40
CA THR A 91 11.28 30.30 -24.44
C THR A 91 9.97 31.00 -24.79
N ILE A 92 10.08 32.28 -25.13
CA ILE A 92 9.05 33.26 -25.53
C ILE A 92 8.47 34.01 -24.32
N SER A 93 8.52 35.34 -24.18
CA SER A 93 9.24 36.45 -24.82
C SER A 93 8.97 37.70 -23.95
N THR A 94 9.76 38.73 -24.16
CA THR A 94 10.06 39.91 -23.32
C THR A 94 9.12 41.11 -23.47
N ALA A 95 8.85 41.78 -22.32
CA ALA A 95 8.72 43.25 -22.06
C ALA A 95 7.44 44.04 -22.46
N PRO A 96 7.19 45.26 -21.89
CA PRO A 96 7.58 45.84 -20.59
C PRO A 96 6.42 46.50 -19.77
N ASP A 97 6.79 46.94 -18.57
CA ASP A 97 6.05 47.61 -17.50
C ASP A 97 5.14 48.81 -17.86
N THR A 98 4.12 49.03 -17.02
CA THR A 98 3.60 50.37 -16.67
C THR A 98 3.03 50.38 -15.25
N LEU A 99 3.43 51.37 -14.45
CA LEU A 99 3.18 51.56 -13.02
C LEU A 99 1.89 52.34 -12.68
N GLY A 100 1.14 51.85 -11.67
CA GLY A 100 0.47 52.61 -10.59
C GLY A 100 -0.98 53.12 -10.81
N PRO A 101 -1.72 53.54 -9.73
CA PRO A 101 -1.41 53.49 -8.30
C PRO A 101 -2.53 52.89 -7.39
N GLU A 102 -2.21 52.87 -6.10
CA GLU A 102 -2.89 52.37 -4.90
C GLU A 102 -4.38 52.74 -4.72
N ALA A 103 -5.17 51.81 -4.15
CA ALA A 103 -6.42 52.14 -3.45
C ALA A 103 -6.73 51.15 -2.31
N LYS A 104 -6.49 51.65 -1.08
CA LYS A 104 -7.16 51.42 0.21
C LYS A 104 -7.79 50.05 0.50
N VAL A 105 -7.21 49.40 1.52
CA VAL A 105 -7.82 48.40 2.39
C VAL A 105 -9.04 49.01 3.09
N GLN A 106 -10.22 48.41 2.89
CA GLN A 106 -11.35 48.50 3.81
C GLN A 106 -11.59 47.10 4.37
N GLU A 107 -11.41 46.99 5.69
CA GLU A 107 -11.86 45.87 6.49
C GLU A 107 -13.39 45.92 6.54
N GLU A 108 -14.05 44.90 6.01
CA GLU A 108 -15.42 44.57 6.37
C GLU A 108 -15.43 43.16 6.97
N GLU A 109 -15.67 43.10 8.28
CA GLU A 109 -16.10 41.89 8.98
C GLU A 109 -17.37 41.36 8.31
N HIS A 110 -17.33 40.13 7.79
CA HIS A 110 -18.53 39.41 7.43
C HIS A 110 -18.51 38.00 8.01
N ASP A 111 -19.64 37.68 8.65
CA ASP A 111 -19.92 36.56 9.53
C ASP A 111 -19.49 35.16 9.06
N LEU A 112 -19.08 34.39 10.07
CA LEU A 112 -18.79 32.95 10.04
C LEU A 112 -20.07 32.13 9.74
N ALA A 113 -20.32 31.80 8.47
CA ALA A 113 -21.29 30.77 8.10
C ALA A 113 -20.85 29.98 6.85
N ASP A 114 -20.61 28.68 7.04
CA ASP A 114 -20.68 27.58 6.06
C ASP A 114 -19.89 27.62 4.72
N ASP A 115 -19.11 28.66 4.43
CA ASP A 115 -18.47 28.84 3.12
C ASP A 115 -17.01 28.39 3.06
N ASP A 116 -16.74 27.07 2.98
CA ASP A 116 -15.46 26.59 2.41
C ASP A 116 -15.43 25.11 1.97
N ILE A 117 -16.50 24.64 1.31
CA ILE A 117 -16.58 23.24 0.81
C ILE A 117 -16.08 23.08 -0.65
N THR A 118 -15.91 24.15 -1.44
CA THR A 118 -15.59 23.99 -2.88
C THR A 118 -14.82 25.15 -3.52
N THR A 119 -14.07 25.93 -2.74
CA THR A 119 -13.29 27.05 -3.25
C THR A 119 -11.98 26.54 -3.88
N GLY A 120 -12.06 26.17 -5.15
CA GLY A 120 -10.90 26.30 -6.04
C GLY A 120 -10.63 25.20 -7.05
N CYS A 121 -11.16 23.99 -7.00
CA CYS A 121 -10.63 22.94 -7.89
C CYS A 121 -11.09 23.12 -9.35
N LEU A 122 -10.12 23.30 -10.27
CA LEU A 122 -10.24 23.11 -11.73
C LEU A 122 -10.79 24.30 -12.54
N SER A 123 -9.88 25.17 -13.00
CA SER A 123 -10.04 25.86 -14.29
C SER A 123 -8.69 26.43 -14.74
N SER A 124 -8.31 26.24 -15.99
CA SER A 124 -7.24 27.01 -16.62
C SER A 124 -7.88 27.74 -17.79
N ILE A 125 -8.47 28.91 -17.53
CA ILE A 125 -8.75 30.01 -18.47
C ILE A 125 -9.18 31.23 -17.61
N PRO A 126 -8.66 32.45 -17.89
CA PRO A 126 -9.11 33.67 -17.23
C PRO A 126 -10.32 34.24 -17.97
N GLN A 127 -11.46 34.44 -17.28
CA GLN A 127 -12.44 35.47 -17.65
C GLN A 127 -13.48 35.72 -16.53
N MET A 128 -13.49 36.96 -16.03
CA MET A 128 -14.46 37.50 -15.08
C MET A 128 -15.85 37.60 -15.74
N LYS A 129 -16.80 36.75 -15.29
CA LYS A 129 -18.29 36.95 -15.24
C LYS A 129 -19.14 35.65 -15.08
N LYS A 130 -18.56 34.47 -14.79
CA LYS A 130 -19.29 33.18 -14.60
C LYS A 130 -19.00 32.45 -13.26
N ILE A 131 -19.19 33.10 -12.10
CA ILE A 131 -18.80 32.50 -10.81
C ILE A 131 -19.83 31.46 -10.30
N SER A 132 -21.14 31.70 -10.51
CA SER A 132 -22.23 30.86 -9.96
C SER A 132 -22.39 29.49 -10.66
N THR A 133 -22.44 29.45 -12.00
CA THR A 133 -22.58 28.19 -12.75
C THR A 133 -21.37 27.28 -12.59
N SER A 134 -20.17 27.87 -12.52
CA SER A 134 -18.91 27.15 -12.30
C SER A 134 -18.83 26.50 -10.91
N TYR A 135 -19.40 27.11 -9.87
CA TYR A 135 -19.39 26.55 -8.52
C TYR A 135 -20.31 25.33 -8.42
N GLU A 136 -21.51 25.42 -9.01
CA GLU A 136 -22.46 24.31 -8.98
C GLU A 136 -21.96 23.09 -9.79
N GLU A 137 -21.35 23.32 -10.95
CA GLU A 137 -20.69 22.28 -11.74
C GLU A 137 -19.57 21.57 -10.95
N ARG A 138 -18.71 22.33 -10.27
CA ARG A 138 -17.65 21.79 -9.40
C ARG A 138 -18.22 20.96 -8.24
N ARG A 139 -19.30 21.43 -7.63
CA ARG A 139 -19.98 20.72 -6.55
C ARG A 139 -20.60 19.41 -7.04
N LYS A 140 -21.24 19.41 -8.22
CA LYS A 140 -21.79 18.19 -8.85
C LYS A 140 -20.67 17.21 -9.20
N GLN A 141 -19.56 17.69 -9.72
CA GLN A 141 -18.38 16.86 -10.05
C GLN A 141 -17.78 16.20 -8.80
N ALA A 142 -17.55 16.96 -7.72
CA ALA A 142 -17.04 16.40 -6.46
C ALA A 142 -18.01 15.34 -5.88
N THR A 143 -19.32 15.62 -5.95
CA THR A 143 -20.35 14.67 -5.51
C THR A 143 -20.33 13.39 -6.36
N ALA A 144 -20.19 13.53 -7.68
CA ALA A 144 -20.10 12.40 -8.61
C ALA A 144 -18.90 11.51 -8.33
N ILE A 145 -17.70 12.11 -8.15
CA ILE A 145 -16.48 11.36 -7.82
C ILE A 145 -16.67 10.55 -6.54
N VAL A 146 -17.26 11.14 -5.50
CA VAL A 146 -17.48 10.44 -4.24
C VAL A 146 -18.53 9.36 -4.37
N LEU A 147 -19.70 9.66 -4.93
CA LEU A 147 -20.79 8.69 -5.03
C LEU A 147 -20.39 7.47 -5.88
N LEU A 148 -19.81 7.70 -7.06
CA LEU A 148 -19.36 6.64 -7.96
C LEU A 148 -18.15 5.89 -7.38
N GLY A 149 -17.27 6.60 -6.66
CA GLY A 149 -16.17 5.99 -5.91
C GLY A 149 -16.66 5.08 -4.78
N VAL A 150 -17.68 5.49 -4.01
CA VAL A 150 -18.29 4.64 -2.97
C VAL A 150 -18.94 3.41 -3.60
N ILE A 151 -19.75 3.61 -4.65
CA ILE A 151 -20.44 2.49 -5.32
C ILE A 151 -19.41 1.49 -5.87
N GLY A 152 -18.32 1.97 -6.48
CA GLY A 152 -17.29 1.09 -7.01
C GLY A 152 -16.45 0.40 -5.96
N ALA A 153 -16.09 1.10 -4.88
CA ALA A 153 -15.30 0.52 -3.81
C ALA A 153 -16.03 -0.61 -3.09
N GLU A 154 -17.34 -0.48 -2.89
CA GLU A 154 -18.11 -1.39 -2.04
C GLU A 154 -18.92 -2.42 -2.85
N PHE A 155 -19.37 -2.06 -4.05
CA PHE A 155 -20.25 -2.90 -4.88
C PHE A 155 -19.68 -3.20 -6.27
N GLY A 156 -18.47 -2.73 -6.61
CA GLY A 156 -17.90 -2.87 -7.95
C GLY A 156 -17.84 -4.32 -8.46
N ALA A 157 -17.67 -5.30 -7.57
CA ALA A 157 -17.67 -6.72 -7.91
C ALA A 157 -19.06 -7.27 -8.30
N GLU A 158 -20.14 -6.67 -7.82
CA GLU A 158 -21.53 -7.07 -8.12
C GLU A 158 -22.04 -6.45 -9.44
N ILE A 159 -21.35 -5.41 -9.92
CA ILE A 159 -21.71 -4.65 -11.12
C ILE A 159 -20.97 -5.22 -12.36
N GLU A 160 -20.12 -6.24 -12.19
CA GLU A 160 -19.67 -7.09 -13.31
C GLU A 160 -20.84 -7.98 -13.77
N PRO A 161 -21.06 -8.17 -15.10
CA PRO A 161 -22.05 -9.14 -15.58
C PRO A 161 -21.69 -10.57 -15.10
N PRO A 162 -22.68 -11.47 -14.94
CA PRO A 162 -22.42 -12.83 -14.47
C PRO A 162 -21.43 -13.53 -15.39
N LYS A 163 -20.32 -14.03 -14.83
CA LYS A 163 -19.35 -14.85 -15.55
C LYS A 163 -20.04 -16.14 -15.98
N LEU A 164 -20.29 -16.30 -17.28
CA LEU A 164 -20.62 -17.60 -17.87
C LEU A 164 -19.48 -18.59 -17.56
N LEU A 165 -19.86 -19.79 -17.15
CA LEU A 165 -18.99 -20.85 -16.65
C LEU A 165 -17.88 -21.26 -17.66
N THR A 166 -16.69 -21.52 -17.11
CA THR A 166 -15.56 -22.34 -17.63
C THR A 166 -14.67 -21.84 -18.78
N ARG A 167 -13.42 -21.43 -18.45
CA ARG A 167 -12.14 -21.97 -18.98
C ARG A 167 -10.91 -21.30 -18.30
N PRO A 168 -9.72 -21.94 -18.29
CA PRO A 168 -8.55 -21.42 -17.59
C PRO A 168 -7.91 -20.26 -18.36
N ARG A 169 -7.41 -19.29 -17.59
CA ARG A 169 -6.85 -18.01 -18.04
C ARG A 169 -5.60 -18.19 -18.92
N SER A 170 -5.63 -17.62 -20.12
CA SER A 170 -4.45 -17.13 -20.83
C SER A 170 -4.39 -15.60 -20.70
N SER A 171 -3.16 -15.07 -20.72
CA SER A 171 -2.77 -13.67 -20.61
C SER A 171 -3.53 -12.68 -21.52
N SER A 172 -3.65 -11.45 -21.02
CA SER A 172 -3.97 -10.17 -21.71
C SER A 172 -5.42 -9.88 -22.13
N GLN A 173 -6.39 -9.98 -21.19
CA GLN A 173 -7.64 -9.22 -21.32
C GLN A 173 -7.86 -8.40 -20.05
N ILE A 174 -7.88 -7.07 -20.20
CA ILE A 174 -8.24 -6.11 -19.16
C ILE A 174 -9.74 -6.32 -18.89
N PRO A 175 -10.19 -6.64 -17.66
CA PRO A 175 -11.60 -6.78 -17.37
C PRO A 175 -12.33 -5.44 -17.58
N GLU A 176 -13.47 -5.45 -18.27
CA GLU A 176 -14.41 -4.32 -18.32
C GLU A 176 -15.30 -4.36 -17.07
N GLY A 177 -15.10 -3.43 -16.13
CA GLY A 177 -15.90 -3.31 -14.90
C GLY A 177 -16.92 -2.16 -14.95
N PHE A 178 -18.01 -2.31 -14.16
CA PHE A 178 -19.28 -1.55 -14.13
C PHE A 178 -20.16 -1.71 -15.40
N GLY A 179 -20.88 -2.82 -15.52
CA GLY A 179 -21.48 -3.32 -16.76
C GLY A 179 -22.48 -2.42 -17.54
N LEU A 180 -22.16 -2.28 -18.84
CA LEU A 180 -22.92 -1.90 -20.06
C LEU A 180 -24.14 -0.99 -19.93
N THR A 181 -23.94 0.27 -20.36
CA THR A 181 -24.99 1.14 -20.90
C THR A 181 -25.41 0.62 -22.28
N SER A 182 -26.69 0.33 -22.43
CA SER A 182 -27.31 0.04 -23.72
C SER A 182 -27.11 1.24 -24.66
N GLY A 183 -26.27 1.10 -25.69
CA GLY A 183 -26.08 2.11 -26.73
C GLY A 183 -24.64 2.62 -26.88
N GLY A 184 -23.85 1.94 -27.71
CA GLY A 184 -22.86 2.58 -28.60
C GLY A 184 -21.60 3.25 -28.02
N SER A 185 -21.33 3.29 -26.72
CA SER A 185 -20.04 3.78 -26.20
C SER A 185 -19.49 2.91 -25.06
N ASN A 186 -18.29 2.36 -25.26
CA ASN A 186 -17.56 1.60 -24.24
C ASN A 186 -17.03 2.55 -23.16
N TYR A 187 -17.90 2.98 -22.24
CA TYR A 187 -17.54 3.76 -21.06
C TYR A 187 -17.07 2.83 -19.93
N SER A 188 -15.75 2.65 -19.77
CA SER A 188 -15.22 1.98 -18.55
C SER A 188 -15.33 2.94 -17.36
N LEU A 189 -16.48 2.95 -16.70
CA LEU A 189 -16.76 3.83 -15.55
C LEU A 189 -15.76 3.61 -14.40
N ALA A 190 -15.36 2.36 -14.18
CA ALA A 190 -14.32 2.00 -13.21
C ALA A 190 -13.02 2.76 -13.48
N ARG A 191 -12.58 2.78 -14.75
CA ARG A 191 -11.36 3.45 -15.19
C ARG A 191 -11.45 4.96 -15.01
N HIS A 192 -12.56 5.60 -15.38
CA HIS A 192 -12.73 7.06 -15.24
C HIS A 192 -12.79 7.48 -13.77
N THR A 193 -13.51 6.72 -12.94
CA THR A 193 -13.58 6.95 -11.49
C THR A 193 -12.18 6.78 -10.87
N CYS A 194 -11.47 5.70 -11.19
CA CYS A 194 -10.10 5.46 -10.75
C CYS A 194 -9.14 6.59 -11.17
N LYS A 195 -9.21 7.05 -12.42
CA LYS A 195 -8.45 8.19 -12.91
C LYS A 195 -8.74 9.44 -12.05
N ALA A 196 -10.01 9.78 -11.83
CA ALA A 196 -10.40 10.94 -11.04
C ALA A 196 -9.87 10.87 -9.59
N LEU A 197 -9.96 9.71 -8.96
CA LEU A 197 -9.44 9.49 -7.61
C LEU A 197 -7.91 9.63 -7.55
N THR A 198 -7.20 8.99 -8.48
CA THR A 198 -5.72 9.03 -8.52
C THR A 198 -5.20 10.41 -8.88
N PHE A 199 -5.89 11.17 -9.74
CA PHE A 199 -5.57 12.57 -9.99
C PHE A 199 -5.70 13.42 -8.72
N LEU A 200 -6.79 13.27 -7.96
CA LEU A 200 -6.95 13.99 -6.70
C LEU A 200 -5.84 13.66 -5.70
N LEU A 201 -5.33 12.43 -5.69
CA LEU A 201 -4.18 12.07 -4.85
C LEU A 201 -2.87 12.70 -5.37
N LEU A 202 -2.56 12.51 -6.65
CA LEU A 202 -1.22 12.75 -7.20
C LEU A 202 -0.99 14.16 -7.73
N GLN A 203 -2.05 14.94 -7.98
CA GLN A 203 -1.93 16.29 -8.49
C GLN A 203 -1.13 17.17 -7.51
N PRO A 204 -0.13 17.93 -7.95
CA PRO A 204 0.60 18.84 -7.05
C PRO A 204 -0.32 19.83 -6.33
N PRO A 205 0.01 20.25 -5.10
CA PRO A 205 -0.75 21.27 -4.39
C PRO A 205 -0.85 22.56 -5.20
N SER A 206 -2.03 23.14 -5.23
CA SER A 206 -2.27 24.44 -5.86
C SER A 206 -3.29 25.23 -5.02
N PRO A 207 -3.42 26.55 -5.21
CA PRO A 207 -4.50 27.32 -4.56
C PRO A 207 -5.88 26.74 -4.83
N LYS A 208 -6.00 26.07 -5.98
CA LYS A 208 -7.20 25.39 -6.45
C LYS A 208 -7.45 24.06 -5.76
N LEU A 209 -6.40 23.31 -5.49
CA LEU A 209 -6.48 21.99 -4.85
C LEU A 209 -5.39 21.92 -3.76
N PRO A 210 -5.70 22.43 -2.54
CA PRO A 210 -4.78 22.43 -1.41
C PRO A 210 -4.29 21.01 -1.06
N PRO A 211 -3.14 20.85 -0.39
CA PRO A 211 -2.55 19.54 -0.11
C PRO A 211 -3.42 18.67 0.80
N HIS A 212 -4.19 19.29 1.70
CA HIS A 212 -4.99 18.61 2.72
C HIS A 212 -6.49 18.94 2.60
N SER A 213 -7.00 19.04 1.37
CA SER A 213 -8.41 19.28 1.15
C SER A 213 -9.27 18.04 1.44
N THR A 214 -10.53 18.28 1.80
CA THR A 214 -11.53 17.25 2.11
C THR A 214 -11.75 16.26 0.96
N ILE A 215 -11.74 16.76 -0.29
CA ILE A 215 -11.91 15.94 -1.49
C ILE A 215 -10.68 15.04 -1.75
N ARG A 216 -9.44 15.52 -1.50
CA ARG A 216 -8.23 14.68 -1.57
C ARG A 216 -8.28 13.57 -0.54
N ARG A 217 -8.63 13.92 0.70
CA ARG A 217 -8.79 12.95 1.79
C ARG A 217 -9.83 11.89 1.47
N THR A 218 -10.95 12.30 0.86
CA THR A 218 -12.00 11.37 0.43
C THR A 218 -11.52 10.47 -0.71
N ALA A 219 -10.77 11.00 -1.66
CA ALA A 219 -10.17 10.19 -2.72
C ALA A 219 -9.22 9.13 -2.14
N ILE A 220 -8.40 9.50 -1.15
CA ILE A 220 -7.50 8.56 -0.44
C ILE A 220 -8.27 7.41 0.21
N ASP A 221 -9.35 7.72 0.95
CA ASP A 221 -10.21 6.72 1.59
C ASP A 221 -10.83 5.76 0.56
N LEU A 222 -11.36 6.28 -0.55
CA LEU A 222 -11.99 5.48 -1.60
C LEU A 222 -11.00 4.66 -2.43
N ILE A 223 -9.78 5.16 -2.64
CA ILE A 223 -8.67 4.38 -3.24
C ILE A 223 -8.36 3.18 -2.35
N GLY A 224 -8.25 3.40 -1.03
CA GLY A 224 -7.97 2.33 -0.07
C GLY A 224 -9.06 1.26 -0.05
N ARG A 225 -10.33 1.67 0.09
CA ARG A 225 -11.48 0.76 0.17
C ARG A 225 -11.68 -0.06 -1.10
N GLY A 226 -11.56 0.58 -2.26
CA GLY A 226 -11.84 -0.05 -3.55
C GLY A 226 -10.61 -0.56 -4.30
N PHE A 227 -9.45 -0.72 -3.65
CA PHE A 227 -8.18 -0.99 -4.32
C PHE A 227 -8.29 -2.12 -5.36
N THR A 228 -8.94 -3.23 -5.04
CA THR A 228 -9.10 -4.39 -5.94
C THR A 228 -9.85 -4.07 -7.23
N VAL A 229 -10.78 -3.10 -7.20
CA VAL A 229 -11.55 -2.63 -8.35
C VAL A 229 -10.73 -1.63 -9.17
N TRP A 230 -9.93 -0.80 -8.50
CA TRP A 230 -9.21 0.29 -9.14
C TRP A 230 -7.84 -0.11 -9.71
N GLU A 231 -7.18 -1.10 -9.11
CA GLU A 231 -5.81 -1.49 -9.41
C GLU A 231 -5.50 -1.72 -10.89
N PRO A 232 -6.38 -2.35 -11.71
CA PRO A 232 -6.09 -2.52 -13.15
C PRO A 232 -5.96 -1.21 -13.93
N TYR A 233 -6.40 -0.09 -13.36
CA TYR A 233 -6.51 1.21 -14.03
C TYR A 233 -5.64 2.31 -13.41
N MET A 234 -4.76 1.98 -12.46
CA MET A 234 -3.86 2.94 -11.80
C MET A 234 -2.40 2.53 -11.87
N ASP A 235 -1.52 3.52 -11.71
CA ASP A 235 -0.13 3.28 -11.34
C ASP A 235 -0.05 3.06 -9.82
N VAL A 236 0.05 1.78 -9.42
CA VAL A 236 0.16 1.37 -8.02
C VAL A 236 1.38 2.00 -7.34
N SER A 237 2.50 2.14 -8.07
CA SER A 237 3.72 2.74 -7.52
C SER A 237 3.50 4.21 -7.19
N ALA A 238 2.94 4.97 -8.14
CA ALA A 238 2.64 6.39 -7.91
C ALA A 238 1.66 6.58 -6.75
N VAL A 239 0.60 5.77 -6.67
CA VAL A 239 -0.39 5.81 -5.59
C VAL A 239 0.25 5.52 -4.23
N LEU A 240 1.04 4.44 -4.11
CA LEU A 240 1.70 4.11 -2.85
C LEU A 240 2.67 5.22 -2.43
N MET A 241 3.43 5.79 -3.36
CA MET A 241 4.33 6.91 -3.07
C MET A 241 3.57 8.17 -2.64
N GLY A 242 2.46 8.52 -3.30
CA GLY A 242 1.61 9.62 -2.89
C GLY A 242 1.03 9.45 -1.49
N LEU A 243 0.61 8.24 -1.13
CA LEU A 243 0.14 7.92 0.22
C LEU A 243 1.26 7.97 1.27
N LEU A 244 2.44 7.44 0.94
CA LEU A 244 3.61 7.48 1.83
C LEU A 244 4.10 8.91 2.08
N GLU A 245 4.03 9.81 1.09
CA GLU A 245 4.38 11.22 1.26
C GLU A 245 3.49 11.90 2.30
N LEU A 246 2.18 11.61 2.28
CA LEU A 246 1.24 12.11 3.29
C LEU A 246 1.48 11.51 4.67
N CYS A 247 2.12 10.34 4.75
CA CYS A 247 2.43 9.67 6.00
C CYS A 247 3.83 10.00 6.54
N ALA A 248 4.68 10.65 5.76
CA ALA A 248 6.10 10.86 6.06
C ALA A 248 6.36 11.56 7.40
N ASP A 249 5.47 12.47 7.82
CA ASP A 249 5.53 13.15 9.13
C ASP A 249 4.34 12.79 10.04
N ALA A 250 3.63 11.70 9.76
CA ALA A 250 2.43 11.31 10.47
C ALA A 250 2.68 11.09 11.98
N GLU A 251 3.82 10.53 12.38
CA GLU A 251 4.12 10.33 13.80
C GLU A 251 4.21 11.65 14.56
N LYS A 252 4.85 12.68 13.99
CA LYS A 252 4.91 14.03 14.59
C LYS A 252 3.54 14.68 14.62
N GLN A 253 2.75 14.51 13.56
CA GLN A 253 1.42 15.12 13.44
C GLN A 253 0.37 14.45 14.35
N LEU A 254 0.47 13.13 14.55
CA LEU A 254 -0.47 12.35 15.36
C LEU A 254 -0.07 12.29 16.85
N ALA A 255 1.21 12.46 17.19
CA ALA A 255 1.65 12.55 18.59
C ALA A 255 1.11 13.80 19.32
N ASN A 256 0.78 14.85 18.58
CA ASN A 256 0.19 16.09 19.10
C ASN A 256 -1.35 16.02 19.26
N ILE A 257 -1.96 14.85 19.09
CA ILE A 257 -3.39 14.67 19.37
C ILE A 257 -3.58 14.59 20.89
N THR A 258 -3.66 15.75 21.52
CA THR A 258 -4.21 15.87 22.86
C THR A 258 -5.68 15.45 22.79
N MET A 259 -6.11 14.51 23.63
CA MET A 259 -7.51 14.05 23.67
C MET A 259 -8.48 15.23 23.72
N GLY A 260 -9.37 15.32 22.73
CA GLY A 260 -10.52 16.24 22.73
C GLY A 260 -10.44 17.45 21.79
N LEU A 261 -9.35 17.66 21.04
CA LEU A 261 -9.29 18.69 19.99
C LEU A 261 -9.52 18.12 18.58
N PRO A 262 -10.16 18.88 17.67
CA PRO A 262 -10.33 18.46 16.28
C PRO A 262 -8.97 18.29 15.59
N LEU A 263 -8.86 17.24 14.76
CA LEU A 263 -7.63 16.97 14.00
C LEU A 263 -7.30 18.14 13.05
N SER A 264 -6.02 18.48 12.95
CA SER A 264 -5.58 19.38 11.88
C SER A 264 -5.80 18.73 10.51
N PRO A 265 -6.02 19.49 9.43
CA PRO A 265 -6.22 18.92 8.09
C PRO A 265 -5.09 17.98 7.64
N ALA A 266 -3.85 18.31 8.03
CA ALA A 266 -2.68 17.49 7.76
C ALA A 266 -2.73 16.16 8.54
N ALA A 267 -3.01 16.20 9.85
CA ALA A 267 -3.13 15.01 10.68
C ALA A 267 -4.27 14.09 10.22
N ASP A 268 -5.40 14.66 9.80
CA ASP A 268 -6.54 13.90 9.26
C ASP A 268 -6.22 13.27 7.89
N SER A 269 -5.52 14.00 7.00
CA SER A 269 -5.04 13.45 5.73
C SER A 269 -4.06 12.30 5.94
N ALA A 270 -3.12 12.46 6.87
CA ALA A 270 -2.18 11.41 7.26
C ALA A 270 -2.92 10.18 7.82
N ARG A 271 -3.89 10.37 8.73
CA ARG A 271 -4.73 9.28 9.26
C ARG A 271 -5.43 8.50 8.14
N SER A 272 -6.07 9.20 7.20
CA SER A 272 -6.72 8.56 6.05
C SER A 272 -5.72 7.83 5.14
N ALA A 273 -4.53 8.39 4.89
CA ALA A 273 -3.50 7.74 4.09
C ALA A 273 -2.96 6.46 4.75
N ARG A 274 -2.71 6.47 6.07
CA ARG A 274 -2.31 5.27 6.84
C ARG A 274 -3.37 4.17 6.79
N HIS A 275 -4.64 4.57 6.88
CA HIS A 275 -5.75 3.63 6.74
C HIS A 275 -5.80 3.03 5.33
N ALA A 276 -5.71 3.87 4.30
CA ALA A 276 -5.69 3.43 2.90
C ALA A 276 -4.51 2.49 2.59
N LEU A 277 -3.30 2.79 3.07
CA LEU A 277 -2.13 1.90 2.94
C LEU A 277 -2.40 0.52 3.56
N SER A 278 -3.03 0.48 4.73
CA SER A 278 -3.38 -0.77 5.40
C SER A 278 -4.42 -1.57 4.61
N LEU A 279 -5.43 -0.91 4.04
CA LEU A 279 -6.44 -1.54 3.19
C LEU A 279 -5.82 -2.08 1.89
N ILE A 280 -5.01 -1.30 1.19
CA ILE A 280 -4.33 -1.71 -0.04
C ILE A 280 -3.44 -2.94 0.22
N ALA A 281 -2.61 -2.85 1.27
CA ALA A 281 -1.69 -3.93 1.61
C ALA A 281 -2.44 -5.23 1.95
N THR A 282 -3.50 -5.16 2.76
CA THR A 282 -4.26 -6.36 3.13
C THR A 282 -5.17 -6.87 2.02
N ALA A 283 -5.60 -6.02 1.08
CA ALA A 283 -6.39 -6.46 -0.06
C ALA A 283 -5.56 -7.28 -1.06
N ARG A 284 -4.33 -6.85 -1.35
CA ARG A 284 -3.40 -7.52 -2.28
C ARG A 284 -1.95 -7.45 -1.75
N PRO A 285 -1.57 -8.29 -0.76
CA PRO A 285 -0.23 -8.25 -0.18
C PRO A 285 0.89 -8.35 -1.21
N PRO A 286 0.81 -9.22 -2.24
CA PRO A 286 1.86 -9.28 -3.27
C PRO A 286 2.04 -8.00 -4.07
N ALA A 287 0.95 -7.28 -4.38
CA ALA A 287 1.03 -6.02 -5.12
C ALA A 287 1.76 -4.96 -4.28
N PHE A 288 1.46 -4.87 -2.99
CA PHE A 288 2.12 -3.93 -2.08
C PHE A 288 3.61 -4.27 -1.90
N ILE A 289 3.91 -5.51 -1.49
CA ILE A 289 5.29 -5.95 -1.19
C ILE A 289 6.19 -5.78 -2.42
N THR A 290 5.78 -6.30 -3.58
CA THR A 290 6.63 -6.23 -4.78
C THR A 290 6.82 -4.81 -5.29
N THR A 291 5.82 -3.93 -5.14
CA THR A 291 5.94 -2.53 -5.54
C THR A 291 6.90 -1.76 -4.62
N ILE A 292 6.75 -1.89 -3.30
CA ILE A 292 7.67 -1.23 -2.35
C ILE A 292 9.08 -1.80 -2.49
N ALA A 293 9.24 -3.12 -2.67
CA ALA A 293 10.55 -3.72 -2.91
C ALA A 293 11.20 -3.14 -4.19
N LYS A 294 10.47 -3.04 -5.31
CA LYS A 294 10.99 -2.40 -6.53
C LYS A 294 11.43 -0.97 -6.30
N GLU A 295 10.67 -0.21 -5.52
CA GLU A 295 10.98 1.18 -5.19
C GLU A 295 12.22 1.31 -4.29
N VAL A 296 12.39 0.40 -3.33
CA VAL A 296 13.62 0.24 -2.52
C VAL A 296 14.83 -0.05 -3.40
N HIS A 297 14.70 -0.99 -4.35
CA HIS A 297 15.77 -1.31 -5.30
C HIS A 297 16.12 -0.11 -6.18
N ARG A 298 15.11 0.59 -6.72
CA ARG A 298 15.28 1.80 -7.53
C ARG A 298 16.02 2.89 -6.74
N HIS A 299 15.60 3.14 -5.50
CA HIS A 299 16.23 4.12 -4.62
C HIS A 299 17.68 3.75 -4.28
N THR A 300 17.95 2.48 -4.01
CA THR A 300 19.30 1.98 -3.67
C THR A 300 20.24 2.05 -4.88
N ALA A 301 19.74 1.72 -6.08
CA ALA A 301 20.51 1.84 -7.32
C ALA A 301 20.86 3.31 -7.64
N LEU A 302 19.92 4.23 -7.41
CA LEU A 302 20.18 5.67 -7.56
C LEU A 302 21.22 6.17 -6.55
N ALA A 303 21.21 5.65 -5.31
CA ALA A 303 22.18 6.01 -4.26
C ALA A 303 23.63 5.61 -4.59
N ALA A 304 23.81 4.55 -5.38
CA ALA A 304 25.12 4.07 -5.80
C ALA A 304 25.81 5.01 -6.82
N ASN A 305 25.06 5.93 -7.45
CA ASN A 305 25.60 6.92 -8.38
C ASN A 305 26.00 8.21 -7.64
N THR A 306 27.26 8.62 -7.75
CA THR A 306 27.89 9.70 -6.93
C THR A 306 27.21 11.09 -7.04
N GLN A 307 26.46 11.37 -8.10
CA GLN A 307 25.81 12.69 -8.33
C GLN A 307 24.49 12.89 -7.56
N SER A 308 23.86 11.84 -7.03
CA SER A 308 22.52 11.89 -6.42
C SER A 308 22.53 11.98 -4.88
N GLN A 309 23.71 11.98 -4.25
CA GLN A 309 23.83 11.86 -2.79
C GLN A 309 23.23 13.03 -1.99
N GLN A 310 23.14 14.23 -2.57
CA GLN A 310 22.73 15.44 -1.86
C GLN A 310 21.23 15.49 -1.49
N ASN A 311 20.36 14.73 -2.18
CA ASN A 311 18.89 14.74 -1.98
C ASN A 311 18.32 13.40 -1.45
N MET A 312 19.15 12.52 -0.88
CA MET A 312 18.70 11.16 -0.50
C MET A 312 17.82 11.13 0.75
N HIS A 313 18.06 12.01 1.73
CA HIS A 313 17.30 12.04 2.99
C HIS A 313 15.94 12.72 2.85
N THR A 314 15.69 13.40 1.72
CA THR A 314 14.43 14.12 1.45
C THR A 314 13.46 13.29 0.63
N THR A 315 13.85 12.11 0.15
CA THR A 315 12.93 11.26 -0.62
C THR A 315 11.79 10.76 0.25
N THR A 316 10.61 10.67 -0.36
CA THR A 316 9.39 10.12 0.27
C THR A 316 9.66 8.76 0.92
N LEU A 317 10.37 7.87 0.23
CA LEU A 317 10.68 6.53 0.70
C LEU A 317 11.56 6.54 1.96
N ALA A 318 12.55 7.45 2.02
CA ALA A 318 13.41 7.59 3.18
C ALA A 318 12.68 8.18 4.39
N ARG A 319 11.76 9.13 4.17
CA ARG A 319 10.94 9.74 5.25
C ARG A 319 9.86 8.81 5.77
N ALA A 320 9.32 7.92 4.94
CA ALA A 320 8.20 7.05 5.30
C ALA A 320 8.61 5.66 5.84
N LYS A 321 9.88 5.44 6.21
CA LYS A 321 10.41 4.14 6.70
C LYS A 321 9.60 3.54 7.85
N GLY A 322 9.23 4.35 8.85
CA GLY A 322 8.44 3.89 9.99
C GLY A 322 7.06 3.37 9.58
N GLU A 323 6.41 4.06 8.65
CA GLU A 323 5.09 3.67 8.14
C GLU A 323 5.17 2.41 7.26
N ILE A 324 6.23 2.26 6.47
CA ILE A 324 6.47 1.03 5.69
C ILE A 324 6.64 -0.17 6.63
N LEU A 325 7.46 -0.03 7.69
CA LEU A 325 7.64 -1.09 8.69
C LEU A 325 6.33 -1.46 9.38
N ARG A 326 5.50 -0.48 9.74
CA ARG A 326 4.16 -0.73 10.31
C ARG A 326 3.28 -1.56 9.38
N VAL A 327 3.25 -1.24 8.09
CA VAL A 327 2.43 -1.99 7.12
C VAL A 327 2.98 -3.41 6.93
N ILE A 328 4.31 -3.58 6.84
CA ILE A 328 4.94 -4.90 6.77
C ILE A 328 4.62 -5.74 8.01
N GLU A 329 4.63 -5.15 9.21
CA GLU A 329 4.25 -5.84 10.43
C GLU A 329 2.78 -6.30 10.39
N ILE A 330 1.85 -5.44 9.95
CA ILE A 330 0.44 -5.82 9.73
C ILE A 330 0.30 -6.98 8.76
N LEU A 331 1.08 -6.98 7.66
CA LEU A 331 1.06 -8.07 6.69
C LEU A 331 1.56 -9.38 7.29
N ILE A 332 2.64 -9.35 8.09
CA ILE A 332 3.16 -10.54 8.77
C ILE A 332 2.15 -11.09 9.76
N GLU A 333 1.41 -10.23 10.46
CA GLU A 333 0.43 -10.67 11.46
C GLU A 333 -0.87 -11.17 10.85
N LYS A 334 -1.39 -10.49 9.82
CA LYS A 334 -2.71 -10.80 9.25
C LYS A 334 -2.65 -11.74 8.04
N MET A 335 -1.58 -11.67 7.24
CA MET A 335 -1.44 -12.37 5.96
C MET A 335 -0.11 -13.14 5.87
N PRO A 336 0.26 -13.98 6.86
CA PRO A 336 1.57 -14.62 6.91
C PRO A 336 1.81 -15.59 5.75
N THR A 337 0.74 -16.17 5.16
CA THR A 337 0.81 -17.05 4.00
C THR A 337 1.30 -16.33 2.75
N ASP A 338 0.75 -15.14 2.47
CA ASP A 338 1.13 -14.31 1.33
C ASP A 338 2.53 -13.73 1.51
N VAL A 339 2.91 -13.40 2.75
CA VAL A 339 4.24 -12.88 3.08
C VAL A 339 5.34 -13.91 2.83
N VAL A 340 5.12 -15.19 3.16
CA VAL A 340 6.15 -16.23 3.00
C VAL A 340 6.56 -16.43 1.55
N ASP A 341 5.64 -16.28 0.61
CA ASP A 341 5.95 -16.39 -0.81
C ASP A 341 6.88 -15.25 -1.31
N LEU A 342 6.99 -14.15 -0.55
CA LEU A 342 7.76 -12.94 -0.87
C LEU A 342 8.73 -12.55 0.27
N LEU A 343 9.19 -13.54 1.05
CA LEU A 343 9.92 -13.29 2.29
C LEU A 343 11.27 -12.59 2.06
N VAL A 344 11.89 -12.80 0.91
CA VAL A 344 13.14 -12.13 0.51
C VAL A 344 12.87 -10.65 0.25
N GLU A 345 11.85 -10.33 -0.54
CA GLU A 345 11.43 -8.95 -0.80
C GLU A 345 11.03 -8.23 0.49
N VAL A 346 10.32 -8.91 1.40
CA VAL A 346 9.99 -8.38 2.72
C VAL A 346 11.25 -8.10 3.53
N MET A 347 12.25 -9.00 3.51
CA MET A 347 13.54 -8.75 4.17
C MET A 347 14.28 -7.57 3.54
N ASP A 348 14.30 -7.43 2.21
CA ASP A 348 14.92 -6.28 1.53
C ASP A 348 14.30 -4.96 2.00
N ILE A 349 12.97 -4.91 2.11
CA ILE A 349 12.24 -3.74 2.63
C ILE A 349 12.62 -3.46 4.08
N ILE A 350 12.63 -4.49 4.94
CA ILE A 350 12.98 -4.35 6.36
C ILE A 350 14.42 -3.84 6.50
N MET A 351 15.37 -4.39 5.74
CA MET A 351 16.79 -4.01 5.80
C MET A 351 17.03 -2.60 5.25
N TYR A 352 16.22 -2.12 4.32
CA TYR A 352 16.24 -0.73 3.88
C TYR A 352 15.69 0.23 4.95
N CYS A 353 14.59 -0.16 5.60
CA CYS A 353 13.90 0.70 6.57
C CYS A 353 14.61 0.74 7.93
N LEU A 354 15.22 -0.36 8.37
CA LEU A 354 15.99 -0.43 9.60
C LEU A 354 17.40 0.15 9.41
N GLU A 355 17.89 0.81 10.45
CA GLU A 355 19.30 1.19 10.49
C GLU A 355 20.17 -0.03 10.79
N GLY A 356 21.13 -0.33 9.91
CA GLY A 356 22.05 -1.47 10.13
C GLY A 356 22.84 -1.37 11.43
N SER A 357 23.13 -0.16 11.92
CA SER A 357 23.72 0.09 13.25
C SER A 357 22.85 -0.44 14.39
N LEU A 358 21.53 -0.21 14.31
CA LEU A 358 20.57 -0.65 15.31
C LEU A 358 20.47 -2.17 15.34
N VAL A 359 20.38 -2.82 14.16
CA VAL A 359 20.34 -4.28 14.06
C VAL A 359 21.64 -4.92 14.58
N LYS A 360 22.80 -4.29 14.35
CA LYS A 360 24.07 -4.76 14.93
C LYS A 360 24.08 -4.68 16.46
N LYS A 361 23.49 -3.63 17.04
CA LYS A 361 23.51 -3.40 18.50
C LYS A 361 22.49 -4.26 19.26
N LYS A 362 21.26 -4.36 18.73
CA LYS A 362 20.11 -4.99 19.41
C LYS A 362 19.73 -6.36 18.85
N GLY A 363 20.23 -6.70 17.67
CA GLY A 363 19.83 -7.90 16.94
C GLY A 363 18.49 -7.75 16.22
N LEU A 364 18.25 -8.62 15.23
CA LEU A 364 17.03 -8.60 14.43
C LEU A 364 15.78 -8.88 15.27
N GLN A 365 15.90 -9.78 16.26
CA GLN A 365 14.80 -10.17 17.15
C GLN A 365 14.22 -8.99 17.94
N GLU A 366 15.06 -8.07 18.43
CA GLU A 366 14.60 -6.89 19.17
C GLU A 366 14.17 -5.77 18.21
N CYS A 367 14.83 -5.63 17.06
CA CYS A 367 14.50 -4.56 16.10
C CYS A 367 13.19 -4.80 15.34
N PHE A 368 12.91 -6.06 14.98
CA PHE A 368 11.72 -6.42 14.20
C PHE A 368 11.30 -7.88 14.48
N PRO A 369 10.70 -8.16 15.66
CA PRO A 369 10.41 -9.53 16.12
C PRO A 369 9.46 -10.30 15.20
N ALA A 370 8.59 -9.61 14.46
CA ALA A 370 7.58 -10.24 13.61
C ALA A 370 8.19 -11.16 12.54
N ILE A 371 9.29 -10.74 11.89
CA ILE A 371 9.92 -11.52 10.80
C ILE A 371 10.64 -12.79 11.30
N CYS A 372 11.07 -12.81 12.56
CA CYS A 372 11.75 -13.96 13.16
C CYS A 372 10.80 -15.12 13.50
N ARG A 373 9.48 -14.93 13.34
CA ARG A 373 8.45 -15.97 13.54
C ARG A 373 8.46 -17.04 12.45
N PHE A 374 9.17 -16.78 11.35
CA PHE A 374 9.32 -17.62 10.16
C PHE A 374 10.56 -18.51 10.29
N TYR A 375 10.42 -19.83 10.24
CA TYR A 375 11.58 -20.77 10.29
C TYR A 375 12.53 -20.64 9.09
N MET A 376 12.09 -19.97 8.04
CA MET A 376 12.87 -19.61 6.87
C MET A 376 13.86 -18.46 7.15
N VAL A 377 13.77 -17.79 8.30
CA VAL A 377 14.64 -16.67 8.69
C VAL A 377 15.55 -17.10 9.83
N SER A 378 16.86 -16.88 9.67
CA SER A 378 17.85 -17.12 10.71
C SER A 378 18.81 -15.94 10.82
N TYR A 379 19.06 -15.46 12.03
CA TYR A 379 20.03 -14.40 12.32
C TYR A 379 21.21 -14.95 13.13
N TYR A 380 22.42 -14.68 12.66
CA TYR A 380 23.65 -14.97 13.39
C TYR A 380 24.26 -13.67 13.92
N GLU A 381 24.17 -13.51 15.25
CA GLU A 381 24.46 -12.25 15.93
C GLU A 381 25.92 -11.80 15.80
N ARG A 382 26.89 -12.72 15.96
CA ARG A 382 28.32 -12.36 16.03
C ARG A 382 28.88 -11.78 14.73
N ASN A 383 28.42 -12.26 13.58
CA ASN A 383 28.85 -11.73 12.27
C ASN A 383 27.78 -10.86 11.60
N HIS A 384 26.66 -10.59 12.28
CA HIS A 384 25.52 -9.83 11.78
C HIS A 384 25.05 -10.31 10.40
N ARG A 385 24.75 -11.61 10.30
CA ARG A 385 24.28 -12.24 9.07
C ARG A 385 22.85 -12.70 9.21
N ILE A 386 22.05 -12.48 8.17
CA ILE A 386 20.69 -13.00 8.07
C ILE A 386 20.63 -13.94 6.89
N ALA A 387 20.03 -15.11 7.07
CA ALA A 387 19.69 -16.02 5.99
C ALA A 387 18.18 -16.10 5.88
N VAL A 388 17.67 -15.97 4.65
CA VAL A 388 16.25 -16.06 4.32
C VAL A 388 16.05 -17.11 3.24
N GLY A 389 15.22 -18.11 3.51
CA GLY A 389 14.80 -19.10 2.54
C GLY A 389 13.69 -18.58 1.65
N ALA A 390 13.83 -18.75 0.33
CA ALA A 390 12.87 -18.31 -0.67
C ALA A 390 11.95 -19.44 -1.16
N ARG A 391 10.83 -19.04 -1.74
CA ARG A 391 9.83 -19.92 -2.37
C ARG A 391 10.39 -20.78 -3.51
N HIS A 392 11.37 -20.26 -4.25
CA HIS A 392 11.99 -20.94 -5.40
C HIS A 392 13.30 -21.67 -5.03
N GLY A 393 13.46 -22.06 -3.76
CA GLY A 393 14.58 -22.92 -3.34
C GLY A 393 15.95 -22.24 -3.25
N SER A 394 15.98 -20.91 -3.34
CA SER A 394 17.20 -20.14 -3.09
C SER A 394 17.24 -19.61 -1.66
N VAL A 395 18.44 -19.31 -1.19
CA VAL A 395 18.72 -18.65 0.08
C VAL A 395 19.27 -17.27 -0.21
N ALA A 396 18.66 -16.22 0.33
CA ALA A 396 19.23 -14.89 0.38
C ALA A 396 20.05 -14.74 1.68
N LEU A 397 21.32 -14.40 1.54
CA LEU A 397 22.26 -14.19 2.63
C LEU A 397 22.64 -12.70 2.70
N TYR A 398 22.21 -12.04 3.76
CA TYR A 398 22.49 -10.64 4.04
C TYR A 398 23.66 -10.51 5.00
N ASP A 399 24.67 -9.73 4.63
CA ASP A 399 25.77 -9.33 5.49
C ASP A 399 25.59 -7.86 5.88
N ILE A 400 25.09 -7.63 7.11
CA ILE A 400 24.72 -6.29 7.59
C ILE A 400 25.96 -5.38 7.74
N ARG A 401 27.16 -5.97 7.90
CA ARG A 401 28.40 -5.20 8.03
C ARG A 401 28.79 -4.56 6.71
N THR A 402 28.64 -5.31 5.61
CA THR A 402 29.04 -4.86 4.28
C THR A 402 27.87 -4.28 3.46
N GLY A 403 26.62 -4.47 3.91
CA GLY A 403 25.42 -4.12 3.17
C GLY A 403 25.20 -4.99 1.93
N LYS A 404 25.92 -6.11 1.78
CA LYS A 404 25.83 -7.00 0.62
C LYS A 404 24.79 -8.08 0.85
N CYS A 405 24.04 -8.40 -0.20
CA CYS A 405 23.16 -9.56 -0.27
C CYS A 405 23.68 -10.53 -1.34
N GLN A 406 23.67 -11.82 -1.04
CA GLN A 406 24.00 -12.88 -1.99
C GLN A 406 22.87 -13.89 -2.06
N THR A 407 22.50 -14.30 -3.26
CA THR A 407 21.49 -15.35 -3.47
C THR A 407 22.18 -16.63 -3.92
N ILE A 408 21.94 -17.72 -3.20
CA ILE A 408 22.48 -19.05 -3.51
C ILE A 408 21.32 -20.01 -3.78
N HIS A 409 21.34 -20.71 -4.90
CA HIS A 409 20.36 -21.74 -5.20
C HIS A 409 20.76 -23.07 -4.56
N GLY A 410 19.83 -23.70 -3.83
CA GLY A 410 20.17 -24.88 -3.04
C GLY A 410 19.14 -26.00 -3.02
N HIS A 411 17.90 -25.69 -3.38
CA HIS A 411 16.77 -26.60 -3.43
C HIS A 411 15.99 -26.31 -4.72
N LYS A 412 15.27 -27.29 -5.25
CA LYS A 412 14.34 -27.12 -6.38
C LYS A 412 13.00 -26.58 -5.88
N GLY A 413 12.58 -26.99 -4.68
CA GLY A 413 11.34 -26.59 -4.03
C GLY A 413 11.55 -25.49 -2.97
N PRO A 414 10.45 -24.99 -2.37
CA PRO A 414 10.49 -23.97 -1.33
C PRO A 414 11.37 -24.37 -0.15
N ILE A 415 12.15 -23.42 0.36
CA ILE A 415 12.87 -23.59 1.61
C ILE A 415 11.89 -23.35 2.75
N THR A 416 11.77 -24.34 3.64
CA THR A 416 10.82 -24.36 4.76
C THR A 416 11.48 -24.15 6.11
N ALA A 417 12.80 -24.33 6.20
CA ALA A 417 13.56 -23.98 7.39
C ALA A 417 15.02 -23.65 7.07
N VAL A 418 15.59 -22.71 7.83
CA VAL A 418 16.98 -22.27 7.75
C VAL A 418 17.51 -22.07 9.17
N ALA A 419 18.75 -22.49 9.43
CA ALA A 419 19.40 -22.22 10.72
C ALA A 419 20.92 -22.14 10.60
N PHE A 420 21.52 -21.08 11.14
CA PHE A 420 22.96 -21.00 11.36
C PHE A 420 23.42 -21.89 12.51
N ALA A 421 24.58 -22.53 12.33
CA ALA A 421 25.28 -23.18 13.43
C ALA A 421 25.73 -22.15 14.49
N PRO A 422 25.90 -22.55 15.77
CA PRO A 422 26.27 -21.63 16.84
C PRO A 422 27.62 -20.92 16.63
N ASP A 423 28.55 -21.55 15.92
CA ASP A 423 29.83 -20.96 15.53
C ASP A 423 29.79 -20.15 14.22
N GLY A 424 28.64 -20.16 13.53
CA GLY A 424 28.42 -19.47 12.25
C GLY A 424 29.19 -20.04 11.06
N ARG A 425 29.87 -21.19 11.20
CA ARG A 425 30.62 -21.82 10.08
C ARG A 425 29.73 -22.57 9.11
N TYR A 426 28.57 -23.03 9.58
CA TYR A 426 27.63 -23.79 8.78
C TYR A 426 26.24 -23.14 8.77
N LEU A 427 25.54 -23.34 7.66
CA LEU A 427 24.13 -23.05 7.50
C LEU A 427 23.43 -24.36 7.11
N ALA A 428 22.32 -24.68 7.77
CA ALA A 428 21.45 -25.76 7.37
C ALA A 428 20.21 -25.18 6.68
N THR A 429 19.79 -25.77 5.57
CA THR A 429 18.55 -25.41 4.87
C THR A 429 17.75 -26.66 4.53
N TYR A 430 16.44 -26.58 4.69
CA TYR A 430 15.54 -27.71 4.53
C TYR A 430 14.37 -27.38 3.60
N SER A 431 14.13 -28.25 2.62
CA SER A 431 12.93 -28.22 1.77
C SER A 431 12.10 -29.47 2.01
N ASN A 432 10.87 -29.27 2.50
CA ASN A 432 9.92 -30.37 2.69
C ASN A 432 9.49 -30.98 1.34
N THR A 433 9.25 -30.14 0.33
CA THR A 433 8.86 -30.58 -1.02
C THR A 433 9.93 -31.43 -1.67
N ASP A 434 11.20 -31.03 -1.55
CA ASP A 434 12.29 -31.82 -2.09
C ASP A 434 12.64 -33.02 -1.22
N SER A 435 12.19 -33.05 0.04
CA SER A 435 12.56 -34.09 1.01
C SER A 435 14.07 -34.12 1.28
N HIS A 436 14.71 -32.95 1.33
CA HIS A 436 16.15 -32.83 1.53
C HIS A 436 16.53 -31.74 2.55
N ILE A 437 17.55 -32.04 3.34
CA ILE A 437 18.30 -31.05 4.14
C ILE A 437 19.70 -30.89 3.53
N SER A 438 20.11 -29.66 3.29
CA SER A 438 21.41 -29.30 2.72
C SER A 438 22.22 -28.49 3.73
N PHE A 439 23.51 -28.82 3.83
CA PHE A 439 24.48 -28.15 4.69
C PHE A 439 25.47 -27.37 3.87
N TRP A 440 25.67 -26.14 4.30
CA TRP A 440 26.49 -25.18 3.59
C TRP A 440 27.61 -24.70 4.48
N GLN A 441 28.83 -24.70 3.96
CA GLN A 441 29.99 -24.17 4.64
C GLN A 441 30.22 -22.71 4.24
N MET A 442 30.39 -21.85 5.23
CA MET A 442 30.83 -20.47 5.05
C MET A 442 32.35 -20.46 4.84
N ASN A 443 32.83 -20.22 3.62
CA ASN A 443 34.25 -19.98 3.41
C ASN A 443 34.56 -18.50 3.65
N THR A 444 35.24 -18.19 4.75
CA THR A 444 35.93 -16.91 4.91
C THR A 444 37.26 -17.03 4.17
N SER A 445 37.38 -16.43 2.99
CA SER A 445 38.70 -16.32 2.36
C SER A 445 39.60 -15.49 3.29
N LEU A 446 40.70 -16.09 3.77
CA LEU A 446 41.74 -15.41 4.57
C LEU A 446 42.28 -14.15 3.87
N LEU A 447 42.27 -14.12 2.53
CA LEU A 447 42.66 -12.96 1.72
C LEU A 447 41.59 -11.86 1.65
N GLY A 448 40.31 -12.20 1.87
CA GLY A 448 39.22 -11.23 1.96
C GLY A 448 39.22 -10.46 3.28
N SER A 449 39.66 -11.09 4.38
CA SER A 449 39.87 -10.42 5.67
C SER A 449 41.04 -9.43 5.70
N ILE A 450 41.97 -9.53 4.73
CA ILE A 450 43.16 -8.66 4.61
C ILE A 450 42.96 -7.60 3.49
N GLY A 451 41.75 -7.48 2.92
CA GLY A 451 41.44 -6.45 1.92
C GLY A 451 42.12 -6.63 0.55
N MET A 452 42.83 -7.75 0.34
CA MET A 452 43.64 -7.99 -0.88
C MET A 452 42.81 -8.56 -2.04
N LEU A 453 41.61 -9.08 -1.78
CA LEU A 453 40.64 -9.48 -2.81
C LEU A 453 39.20 -9.20 -2.34
N ASN A 454 38.39 -8.59 -3.22
CA ASN A 454 36.92 -8.46 -3.11
C ASN A 454 36.19 -9.81 -3.25
N SER A 455 36.73 -10.91 -2.73
CA SER A 455 36.11 -12.21 -2.84
C SER A 455 34.98 -12.32 -1.82
N ALA A 456 33.74 -12.26 -2.32
CA ALA A 456 32.56 -12.39 -1.49
C ALA A 456 32.56 -13.78 -0.81
N PRO A 457 32.03 -13.90 0.43
CA PRO A 457 31.96 -15.19 1.11
C PRO A 457 31.27 -16.21 0.20
N GLN A 458 31.94 -17.33 -0.09
CA GLN A 458 31.34 -18.39 -0.89
C GLN A 458 30.64 -19.36 0.04
N LEU A 459 29.33 -19.47 -0.13
CA LEU A 459 28.53 -20.50 0.51
C LEU A 459 28.59 -21.77 -0.35
N ARG A 460 29.28 -22.81 0.13
CA ARG A 460 29.42 -24.08 -0.62
C ARG A 460 28.57 -25.16 0.02
N CYS A 461 27.71 -25.82 -0.76
CA CYS A 461 27.04 -27.03 -0.29
C CYS A 461 28.08 -28.14 -0.11
N ILE A 462 28.15 -28.68 1.10
CA ILE A 462 29.10 -29.74 1.47
C ILE A 462 28.42 -31.09 1.67
N LYS A 463 27.11 -31.09 1.94
CA LYS A 463 26.38 -32.31 2.25
C LYS A 463 24.89 -32.11 2.08
N THR A 464 24.21 -33.14 1.59
CA THR A 464 22.76 -33.18 1.49
C THR A 464 22.28 -34.55 1.95
N TYR A 465 21.22 -34.57 2.75
CA TYR A 465 20.57 -35.79 3.20
C TYR A 465 19.12 -35.81 2.76
N GLN A 466 18.65 -36.99 2.37
CA GLN A 466 17.23 -37.23 2.18
C GLN A 466 16.55 -37.35 3.54
N VAL A 467 15.38 -36.73 3.66
CA VAL A 467 14.57 -36.70 4.87
C VAL A 467 13.16 -37.14 4.49
N PRO A 468 12.51 -38.06 5.21
CA PRO A 468 11.12 -38.37 4.97
C PRO A 468 10.26 -37.09 4.97
N PRO A 469 9.31 -36.93 4.03
CA PRO A 469 8.44 -35.77 4.01
C PRO A 469 7.75 -35.57 5.36
N VAL A 470 7.84 -34.36 5.89
CA VAL A 470 7.12 -33.98 7.11
C VAL A 470 5.69 -33.65 6.73
N GLN A 471 4.75 -34.42 7.29
CA GLN A 471 3.33 -34.20 7.07
C GLN A 471 2.83 -32.99 7.87
N PRO A 472 1.86 -32.21 7.36
CA PRO A 472 1.23 -31.14 8.12
C PRO A 472 0.34 -31.68 9.25
N ALA A 473 0.07 -30.85 10.25
CA ALA A 473 -0.72 -31.20 11.45
C ALA A 473 -2.16 -31.62 11.18
N SER A 474 -2.72 -31.19 10.05
CA SER A 474 -4.07 -31.58 9.64
C SER A 474 -4.14 -31.65 8.11
N PRO A 475 -4.84 -32.64 7.54
CA PRO A 475 -5.12 -32.67 6.11
C PRO A 475 -5.86 -31.39 5.72
N GLY A 476 -5.29 -30.59 4.82
CA GLY A 476 -5.85 -29.28 4.41
C GLY A 476 -5.37 -28.07 5.23
N SER A 477 -4.56 -28.27 6.29
CA SER A 477 -3.88 -27.16 6.97
C SER A 477 -2.73 -26.64 6.11
N HIS A 478 -2.92 -25.47 5.49
CA HIS A 478 -1.89 -24.75 4.74
C HIS A 478 -0.89 -24.02 5.64
N ASN A 479 -0.75 -24.38 6.92
CA ASN A 479 0.23 -23.75 7.81
C ASN A 479 1.66 -24.27 7.56
N ALA A 480 2.06 -24.25 6.28
CA ALA A 480 3.37 -24.63 5.77
C ALA A 480 4.51 -23.81 6.41
N LEU A 481 4.15 -22.66 6.99
CA LEU A 481 5.03 -21.66 7.57
C LEU A 481 5.82 -22.17 8.79
N ARG A 482 5.34 -23.24 9.43
CA ARG A 482 5.95 -23.83 10.63
C ARG A 482 6.00 -25.36 10.63
N LEU A 483 6.20 -25.97 9.46
CA LEU A 483 6.21 -27.43 9.30
C LEU A 483 7.28 -28.12 10.15
N ALA A 484 8.51 -27.62 10.06
CA ALA A 484 9.64 -28.14 10.80
C ALA A 484 10.62 -27.01 11.08
N ARG A 485 11.32 -27.08 12.21
CA ARG A 485 12.40 -26.16 12.54
C ARG A 485 13.72 -26.88 12.65
N LEU A 486 14.80 -26.18 12.31
CA LEU A 486 16.15 -26.66 12.45
C LEU A 486 16.74 -26.16 13.78
N ILE A 487 17.27 -27.08 14.58
CA ILE A 487 17.84 -26.78 15.89
C ILE A 487 19.26 -27.36 15.94
N TRP A 488 20.26 -26.50 16.05
CA TRP A 488 21.62 -26.95 16.27
C TRP A 488 21.83 -27.33 17.74
N THR A 489 22.29 -28.56 17.98
CA THR A 489 22.65 -29.03 19.34
C THR A 489 24.15 -28.97 19.60
N SER A 490 24.94 -28.84 18.54
CA SER A 490 26.38 -28.54 18.59
C SER A 490 26.79 -27.78 17.33
N ASN A 491 28.07 -27.47 17.17
CA ASN A 491 28.61 -26.87 15.94
C ASN A 491 28.55 -27.79 14.71
N ARG A 492 28.20 -29.07 14.88
CA ARG A 492 28.13 -30.05 13.78
C ARG A 492 26.84 -30.86 13.77
N ASN A 493 26.06 -30.87 14.85
CA ASN A 493 24.84 -31.66 14.95
C ASN A 493 23.62 -30.76 14.84
N VAL A 494 22.71 -31.10 13.94
CA VAL A 494 21.42 -30.44 13.79
C VAL A 494 20.29 -31.44 13.94
N ILE A 495 19.19 -30.97 14.51
CA ILE A 495 17.92 -31.68 14.60
C ILE A 495 16.93 -30.96 13.70
N LEU A 496 16.34 -31.68 12.75
CA LEU A 496 15.10 -31.27 12.12
C LEU A 496 13.96 -31.78 13.00
N MET A 497 13.28 -30.86 13.68
CA MET A 497 12.14 -31.16 14.53
C MET A 497 10.86 -30.80 13.79
N ALA A 498 10.08 -31.82 13.45
CA ALA A 498 8.78 -31.67 12.84
C ALA A 498 7.75 -31.15 13.86
N HIS A 499 6.64 -30.59 13.37
CA HIS A 499 5.57 -30.05 14.23
C HIS A 499 4.94 -31.10 15.16
N ASP A 500 4.97 -32.38 14.77
CA ASP A 500 4.44 -33.53 15.53
C ASP A 500 5.40 -34.01 16.64
N GLY A 501 6.54 -33.33 16.80
CA GLY A 501 7.58 -33.67 17.76
C GLY A 501 8.57 -34.72 17.24
N LYS A 502 8.41 -35.23 16.01
CA LYS A 502 9.37 -36.19 15.43
C LYS A 502 10.69 -35.51 15.13
N GLU A 503 11.78 -36.09 15.62
CA GLU A 503 13.14 -35.58 15.44
C GLU A 503 13.91 -36.41 14.41
N HIS A 504 14.57 -35.72 13.48
CA HIS A 504 15.56 -36.32 12.59
C HIS A 504 16.91 -35.65 12.85
N ARG A 505 17.91 -36.45 13.18
CA ARG A 505 19.23 -35.97 13.61
C ARG A 505 20.23 -36.12 12.48
N PHE A 506 21.01 -35.08 12.24
CA PHE A 506 22.01 -35.04 11.17
C PHE A 506 23.32 -34.48 11.71
N MET A 507 24.42 -34.88 11.06
CA MET A 507 25.76 -34.38 11.34
C MET A 507 26.38 -33.84 10.06
N VAL A 508 26.91 -32.62 10.13
CA VAL A 508 27.67 -31.99 9.03
C VAL A 508 28.93 -32.80 8.72
#